data_AF-A0AAJ1TIK6-F1
#
_entry.id   AF-A0AAJ1TIK6-F1
#
_cell.length_a   1.000
_cell.length_b   1.000
_cell.length_c   1.000
_cell.angle_alpha   90.00
_cell.angle_beta   90.00
_cell.angle_gamma   90.00
#
_symmetry.space_group_name_H-M   'P 1'
#
loop_
_entity.id
_entity.type
_entity.pdbx_description
1 polymer ?
#
loop_
_entity_poly.entity_id
_entity_poly.type
_entity_poly.pdbx_seq_one_letter_code
_entity_poly.pdbx_strand_id
1 'polypeptide(L)'
;MNMFTHWWLFELAPVSGVLRTVFYTGLLVLCIVDFPSPLQAAKIMGSTERAFYTPVLALRLLGLSWVSPQMLSVVAKLTIAMWIAAATGFAQPVAGILTFLGFAFLHMVNAGALGAHHSKHSALYALLAMCFSVSYDFSLDGLLAHYVNWPLLVPDQSAFTSGFAPLLLLLFLSYTMFAGGVSKLLYGGLGWLNGGALRFYIKYSPSRWPLMTRLLVGNSGLCRALASLTVLIELSAPVAIFIPSWRVPLIVCWIWLHVGILCVMRPKYWVQIWCYLLLIVPSLTDHASIAPADPMAGLFTAVGLLACVVLITVLIRQSEEWPFTSVPMYSNGLTTNGAVRAPTEFELYERAVRAHRGQHWVWRRAWLPVEVMEDILVRSTDGGKRHRLFQLMLENKVAKFVRWPQYTKVVRATAIADLVAKSSDQVELGVCGMDYQATRLLHEVALIIKNVLPEWEQYDRIELVCRTDSGSVVIAWVSLGTQEALQRRSESNATTVIR
;
A
#
# COMPACT_ATOMS: atom_id res chain seq x y z
N MET A 1 -29.75 -23.89 -11.89
CA MET A 1 -28.64 -23.09 -11.33
C MET A 1 -29.11 -22.44 -10.04
N ASN A 2 -28.34 -22.49 -8.95
CA ASN A 2 -28.71 -21.83 -7.68
C ASN A 2 -28.74 -20.31 -7.87
N MET A 3 -29.66 -19.61 -7.20
CA MET A 3 -29.78 -18.14 -7.16
C MET A 3 -28.43 -17.44 -6.92
N PHE A 4 -27.58 -17.98 -6.03
CA PHE A 4 -26.25 -17.40 -5.75
C PHE A 4 -25.30 -17.45 -6.96
N THR A 5 -25.29 -18.56 -7.69
CA THR A 5 -24.49 -18.70 -8.91
C THR A 5 -25.01 -17.79 -10.01
N HIS A 6 -26.34 -17.67 -10.13
CA HIS A 6 -26.95 -16.75 -11.07
C HIS A 6 -26.54 -15.30 -10.79
N TRP A 7 -26.61 -14.88 -9.53
CA TRP A 7 -26.18 -13.54 -9.11
C TRP A 7 -24.71 -13.28 -9.47
N TRP A 8 -23.82 -14.22 -9.15
CA TRP A 8 -22.40 -14.07 -9.46
C TRP A 8 -22.10 -13.93 -10.95
N LEU A 9 -22.83 -14.64 -11.80
CA LEU A 9 -22.52 -14.70 -13.23
C LEU A 9 -23.28 -13.68 -14.08
N PHE A 10 -24.47 -13.24 -13.66
CA PHE A 10 -25.41 -12.51 -14.53
C PHE A 10 -25.97 -11.21 -13.93
N GLU A 11 -25.54 -10.77 -12.75
CA GLU A 11 -25.97 -9.49 -12.16
C GLU A 11 -25.47 -8.25 -12.93
N LEU A 12 -24.35 -8.38 -13.63
CA LEU A 12 -23.75 -7.35 -14.47
C LEU A 12 -23.58 -7.88 -15.89
N ALA A 13 -23.54 -6.97 -16.87
CA ALA A 13 -23.19 -7.36 -18.23
C ALA A 13 -21.72 -7.85 -18.29
N PRO A 14 -21.38 -8.73 -19.25
CA PRO A 14 -19.99 -9.06 -19.50
C PRO A 14 -19.20 -7.85 -20.03
N VAL A 15 -17.87 -7.90 -19.91
CA VAL A 15 -16.98 -6.86 -20.43
C VAL A 15 -16.76 -7.07 -21.93
N SER A 16 -17.32 -6.20 -22.76
CA SER A 16 -17.13 -6.23 -24.23
C SER A 16 -15.65 -6.11 -24.62
N GLY A 17 -15.26 -6.64 -25.78
CA GLY A 17 -13.85 -6.56 -26.21
C GLY A 17 -13.38 -5.14 -26.48
N VAL A 18 -14.26 -4.24 -26.93
CA VAL A 18 -13.92 -2.80 -27.02
C VAL A 18 -13.56 -2.23 -25.65
N LEU A 19 -14.38 -2.50 -24.62
CA LEU A 19 -14.11 -2.04 -23.26
C LEU A 19 -12.83 -2.68 -22.70
N ARG A 20 -12.57 -3.96 -22.99
CA ARG A 20 -11.33 -4.65 -22.62
C ARG A 20 -10.11 -3.95 -23.22
N THR A 21 -10.12 -3.68 -24.53
CA THR A 21 -9.01 -3.00 -25.22
C THR A 21 -8.77 -1.62 -24.63
N VAL A 22 -9.83 -0.82 -24.43
CA VAL A 22 -9.73 0.51 -23.82
C VAL A 22 -9.15 0.42 -22.40
N PHE A 23 -9.69 -0.49 -21.58
CA PHE A 23 -9.24 -0.67 -20.20
C PHE A 23 -7.76 -1.06 -20.13
N TYR A 24 -7.37 -2.13 -20.82
CA TYR A 24 -5.99 -2.62 -20.77
C TYR A 24 -5.01 -1.58 -21.32
N THR A 25 -5.33 -0.93 -22.44
CA THR A 25 -4.47 0.10 -23.05
C THR A 25 -4.30 1.29 -22.11
N GLY A 26 -5.39 1.84 -21.60
CA GLY A 26 -5.32 3.00 -20.69
C GLY A 26 -4.65 2.67 -19.37
N LEU A 27 -4.88 1.48 -18.80
CA LEU A 27 -4.23 1.07 -17.58
C LEU A 27 -2.72 0.86 -17.80
N LEU A 28 -2.30 0.29 -18.93
CA LEU A 28 -0.89 0.17 -19.29
C LEU A 28 -0.23 1.55 -19.39
N VAL A 29 -0.84 2.49 -20.11
CA VAL A 29 -0.33 3.87 -20.23
C VAL A 29 -0.22 4.53 -18.85
N LEU A 30 -1.25 4.43 -18.02
CA LEU A 30 -1.20 4.96 -16.65
C LEU A 30 -0.10 4.31 -15.81
N CYS A 31 0.14 3.00 -15.96
CA CYS A 31 1.20 2.28 -15.26
C CYS A 31 2.61 2.59 -15.81
N ILE A 32 2.75 3.07 -17.04
CA ILE A 32 4.03 3.55 -17.58
C ILE A 32 4.31 4.97 -17.09
N VAL A 33 3.31 5.85 -17.13
CA VAL A 33 3.46 7.29 -16.86
C VAL A 33 3.45 7.64 -15.36
N ASP A 34 2.60 6.98 -14.57
CA ASP A 34 2.43 7.33 -13.15
C ASP A 34 3.46 6.61 -12.27
N PHE A 35 4.45 7.36 -11.79
CA PHE A 35 5.46 6.89 -10.83
C PHE A 35 5.01 7.13 -9.38
N PRO A 36 5.12 6.14 -8.47
CA PRO A 36 5.63 4.78 -8.68
C PRO A 36 4.61 3.83 -9.35
N SER A 37 5.11 2.84 -10.07
CA SER A 37 4.31 1.76 -10.66
C SER A 37 5.00 0.39 -10.55
N PRO A 38 4.26 -0.73 -10.45
CA PRO A 38 4.81 -2.10 -10.59
C PRO A 38 5.74 -2.28 -11.79
N LEU A 39 5.42 -1.70 -12.96
CA LEU A 39 6.27 -1.80 -14.14
C LEU A 39 7.65 -1.14 -13.97
N GLN A 40 7.82 -0.31 -12.94
CA GLN A 40 9.06 0.38 -12.60
C GLN A 40 9.78 -0.26 -11.41
N ALA A 41 9.46 -1.51 -11.06
CA ALA A 41 10.02 -2.19 -9.89
C ALA A 41 11.54 -2.27 -9.89
N ALA A 42 12.16 -2.46 -11.06
CA ALA A 42 13.61 -2.43 -11.20
C ALA A 42 14.23 -1.11 -10.70
N LYS A 43 13.63 0.03 -11.08
CA LYS A 43 14.09 1.37 -10.66
C LYS A 43 13.90 1.56 -9.15
N ILE A 44 12.73 1.16 -8.63
CA ILE A 44 12.41 1.29 -7.20
C ILE A 44 13.37 0.47 -6.35
N MET A 45 13.59 -0.80 -6.70
CA MET A 45 14.54 -1.69 -6.02
C MET A 45 15.99 -1.19 -6.16
N GLY A 46 16.38 -0.68 -7.32
CA GLY A 46 17.70 -0.09 -7.52
C GLY A 46 17.99 1.12 -6.63
N SER A 47 16.96 1.88 -6.27
CA SER A 47 17.06 3.03 -5.35
C SER A 47 16.82 2.69 -3.87
N THR A 48 16.49 1.44 -3.54
CA THR A 48 16.16 1.02 -2.17
C THR A 48 17.35 0.31 -1.53
N GLU A 49 17.72 0.71 -0.32
CA GLU A 49 18.71 0.05 0.50
C GLU A 49 18.15 -1.22 1.11
N ARG A 50 18.98 -2.27 1.15
CA ARG A 50 18.56 -3.60 1.59
C ARG A 50 18.00 -3.61 3.02
N ALA A 51 18.62 -2.82 3.90
CA ALA A 51 18.19 -2.65 5.30
C ALA A 51 16.73 -2.19 5.45
N PHE A 52 16.20 -1.49 4.44
CA PHE A 52 14.84 -0.97 4.46
C PHE A 52 13.88 -1.72 3.53
N TYR A 53 14.31 -2.81 2.92
CA TYR A 53 13.43 -3.66 2.13
C TYR A 53 12.81 -4.74 3.01
N THR A 54 11.50 -4.93 2.91
CA THR A 54 10.80 -5.97 3.66
C THR A 54 9.97 -6.83 2.71
N PRO A 55 10.39 -8.05 2.37
CA PRO A 55 9.64 -8.90 1.47
C PRO A 55 8.26 -9.21 2.08
N VAL A 56 7.21 -9.08 1.27
CA VAL A 56 5.84 -9.45 1.66
C VAL A 56 5.76 -10.96 1.95
N LEU A 57 4.75 -11.40 2.71
CA LEU A 57 4.61 -12.81 3.11
C LEU A 57 4.71 -13.78 1.93
N ALA A 58 4.05 -13.49 0.81
CA ALA A 58 4.08 -14.33 -0.38
C ALA A 58 5.50 -14.53 -0.94
N LEU A 59 6.34 -13.49 -0.99
CA LEU A 59 7.75 -13.62 -1.42
C LEU A 59 8.58 -14.41 -0.41
N ARG A 60 8.33 -14.22 0.89
CA ARG A 60 8.99 -14.99 1.96
C ARG A 60 8.68 -16.48 1.85
N LEU A 61 7.43 -16.84 1.56
CA LEU A 61 7.02 -18.24 1.33
C LEU A 61 7.70 -18.86 0.10
N LEU A 62 8.03 -18.04 -0.90
CA LEU A 62 8.82 -18.46 -2.07
C LEU A 62 10.33 -18.49 -1.81
N GLY A 63 10.79 -18.17 -0.59
CA GLY A 63 12.21 -18.06 -0.26
C GLY A 63 12.91 -16.85 -0.89
N LEU A 64 12.15 -15.88 -1.41
CA LEU A 64 12.68 -14.69 -2.08
C LEU A 64 12.79 -13.54 -1.08
N SER A 65 14.00 -13.30 -0.57
CA SER A 65 14.30 -12.17 0.32
C SER A 65 14.70 -10.89 -0.42
N TRP A 66 15.18 -11.01 -1.66
CA TRP A 66 15.57 -9.90 -2.52
C TRP A 66 15.51 -10.34 -3.99
N VAL A 67 15.02 -9.46 -4.87
CA VAL A 67 14.99 -9.70 -6.32
C VAL A 67 15.85 -8.65 -7.02
N SER A 68 16.74 -9.09 -7.91
CA SER A 68 17.65 -8.17 -8.61
C SER A 68 16.90 -7.23 -9.55
N PRO A 69 17.32 -5.95 -9.68
CA PRO A 69 16.73 -5.01 -10.63
C PRO A 69 16.71 -5.51 -12.09
N GLN A 70 17.73 -6.29 -12.50
CA GLN A 70 17.82 -6.86 -13.84
C GLN A 70 16.69 -7.85 -14.11
N MET A 71 16.44 -8.78 -13.18
CA MET A 71 15.33 -9.74 -13.28
C MET A 71 13.99 -9.02 -13.35
N LEU A 72 13.78 -8.00 -12.51
CA LEU A 72 12.55 -7.20 -12.52
C LEU A 72 12.34 -6.46 -13.84
N SER A 73 13.42 -5.99 -14.49
CA SER A 73 13.35 -5.37 -15.81
C SER A 73 12.89 -6.35 -16.89
N VAL A 74 13.39 -7.59 -16.84
CA VAL A 74 12.95 -8.67 -17.75
C VAL A 74 11.47 -8.99 -17.51
N VAL A 75 11.07 -9.23 -16.27
CA VAL A 75 9.67 -9.52 -15.93
C VAL A 75 8.74 -8.38 -16.35
N ALA A 76 9.15 -7.11 -16.15
CA ALA A 76 8.36 -5.95 -16.60
C ALA A 76 8.17 -5.92 -18.12
N LYS A 77 9.22 -6.17 -18.91
CA LYS A 77 9.12 -6.22 -20.38
C LYS A 77 8.20 -7.34 -20.86
N LEU A 78 8.34 -8.54 -20.28
CA LEU A 78 7.47 -9.68 -20.58
C LEU A 78 6.01 -9.41 -20.20
N THR A 79 5.80 -8.79 -19.03
CA THR A 79 4.47 -8.38 -18.56
C THR A 79 3.83 -7.40 -19.54
N ILE A 80 4.58 -6.40 -20.03
CA ILE A 80 4.10 -5.43 -21.03
C ILE A 80 3.74 -6.14 -22.34
N ALA A 81 4.56 -7.06 -22.83
CA ALA A 81 4.26 -7.82 -24.05
C ALA A 81 2.97 -8.64 -23.91
N MET A 82 2.79 -9.35 -22.78
CA MET A 82 1.55 -10.08 -22.49
C MET A 82 0.35 -9.13 -22.32
N TRP A 83 0.57 -7.95 -21.73
CA TRP A 83 -0.46 -6.93 -21.59
C TRP A 83 -0.94 -6.41 -22.94
N ILE A 84 -0.02 -6.18 -23.89
CA ILE A 84 -0.38 -5.78 -25.25
C ILE A 84 -1.21 -6.88 -25.93
N ALA A 85 -0.82 -8.15 -25.78
CA ALA A 85 -1.61 -9.29 -26.27
C ALA A 85 -3.00 -9.37 -25.61
N ALA A 86 -3.10 -9.12 -24.30
CA ALA A 86 -4.38 -9.06 -23.60
C ALA A 86 -5.26 -7.90 -24.09
N ALA A 87 -4.65 -6.73 -24.38
CA ALA A 87 -5.35 -5.56 -24.89
C ALA A 87 -5.92 -5.79 -26.30
N THR A 88 -5.20 -6.52 -27.15
CA THR A 88 -5.67 -6.90 -28.51
C THR A 88 -6.61 -8.11 -28.51
N GLY A 89 -6.82 -8.74 -27.35
CA GLY A 89 -7.66 -9.92 -27.22
C GLY A 89 -7.06 -11.16 -27.91
N PHE A 90 -5.74 -11.32 -27.85
CA PHE A 90 -5.02 -12.49 -28.37
C PHE A 90 -4.76 -13.52 -27.27
N ALA A 91 -4.97 -14.81 -27.58
CA ALA A 91 -4.81 -15.95 -26.69
C ALA A 91 -5.55 -15.79 -25.34
N GLN A 92 -6.82 -15.36 -25.39
CA GLN A 92 -7.67 -15.19 -24.21
C GLN A 92 -8.10 -16.56 -23.65
N PRO A 93 -8.10 -16.77 -22.31
CA PRO A 93 -7.76 -15.84 -21.23
C PRO A 93 -6.27 -15.84 -20.84
N VAL A 94 -5.45 -16.68 -21.47
CA VAL A 94 -4.04 -16.94 -21.09
C VAL A 94 -3.22 -15.65 -21.04
N ALA A 95 -3.30 -14.79 -22.05
CA ALA A 95 -2.58 -13.52 -22.05
C ALA A 95 -2.95 -12.64 -20.83
N GLY A 96 -4.24 -12.55 -20.50
CA GLY A 96 -4.71 -11.82 -19.32
C GLY A 96 -4.19 -12.39 -18.00
N ILE A 97 -4.16 -13.72 -17.86
CA ILE A 97 -3.59 -14.41 -16.69
C ILE A 97 -2.10 -14.10 -16.56
N LEU A 98 -1.33 -14.19 -17.64
CA LEU A 98 0.11 -13.90 -17.63
C LEU A 98 0.38 -12.42 -17.33
N THR A 99 -0.43 -11.50 -17.83
CA THR A 99 -0.38 -10.08 -17.45
C THR A 99 -0.60 -9.90 -15.95
N PHE A 100 -1.63 -10.53 -15.39
CA PHE A 100 -1.91 -10.45 -13.95
C PHE A 100 -0.75 -11.03 -13.14
N LEU A 101 -0.25 -12.23 -13.46
CA LEU A 101 0.83 -12.87 -12.72
C LEU A 101 2.12 -12.04 -12.74
N GLY A 102 2.50 -11.52 -13.91
CA GLY A 102 3.64 -10.63 -14.06
C GLY A 102 3.48 -9.33 -13.27
N PHE A 103 2.32 -8.69 -13.36
CA PHE A 103 2.02 -7.47 -12.62
C PHE A 103 1.97 -7.71 -11.11
N ALA A 104 1.36 -8.82 -10.67
CA ALA A 104 1.26 -9.22 -9.27
C ALA A 104 2.64 -9.45 -8.66
N PHE A 105 3.53 -10.15 -9.38
CA PHE A 105 4.92 -10.35 -8.94
C PHE A 105 5.67 -9.02 -8.78
N LEU A 106 5.58 -8.14 -9.78
CA LEU A 106 6.20 -6.81 -9.71
C LEU A 106 5.60 -5.96 -8.58
N HIS A 107 4.29 -6.06 -8.36
CA HIS A 107 3.60 -5.36 -7.27
C HIS A 107 3.99 -5.92 -5.89
N MET A 108 4.17 -7.24 -5.72
CA MET A 108 4.68 -7.86 -4.50
C MET A 108 6.05 -7.32 -4.13
N VAL A 109 6.97 -7.30 -5.11
CA VAL A 109 8.32 -6.80 -4.89
C VAL A 109 8.29 -5.31 -4.54
N ASN A 110 7.49 -4.51 -5.27
CA ASN A 110 7.33 -3.10 -4.97
C ASN A 110 6.70 -2.82 -3.61
N ALA A 111 5.73 -3.63 -3.16
CA ALA A 111 5.12 -3.45 -1.84
C ALA A 111 6.14 -3.56 -0.70
N GLY A 112 7.20 -4.36 -0.89
CA GLY A 112 8.31 -4.46 0.06
C GLY A 112 9.28 -3.26 0.05
N ALA A 113 9.26 -2.42 -0.99
CA ALA A 113 10.14 -1.25 -1.14
C ALA A 113 9.41 0.10 -1.02
N LEU A 114 8.10 0.12 -1.27
CA LEU A 114 7.26 1.32 -1.26
C LEU A 114 6.48 1.51 0.05
N GLY A 115 6.36 0.45 0.85
CA GLY A 115 5.51 0.44 2.04
C GLY A 115 4.03 0.32 1.68
N ALA A 116 3.17 0.88 2.53
CA ALA A 116 1.72 0.80 2.42
C ALA A 116 1.16 1.75 1.32
N HIS A 117 1.62 1.60 0.08
CA HIS A 117 1.12 2.41 -1.04
C HIS A 117 -0.13 1.78 -1.66
N HIS A 118 -1.31 2.27 -1.29
CA HIS A 118 -2.57 1.64 -1.68
C HIS A 118 -3.04 1.97 -3.10
N SER A 119 -2.51 3.00 -3.76
CA SER A 119 -3.11 3.55 -5.00
C SER A 119 -3.08 2.63 -6.23
N LYS A 120 -2.37 1.49 -6.16
CA LYS A 120 -2.26 0.50 -7.26
C LYS A 120 -2.94 -0.83 -6.96
N HIS A 121 -3.56 -1.00 -5.79
CA HIS A 121 -4.30 -2.23 -5.46
C HIS A 121 -5.51 -2.42 -6.38
N SER A 122 -6.17 -1.32 -6.78
CA SER A 122 -7.26 -1.34 -7.75
C SER A 122 -6.85 -1.94 -9.10
N ALA A 123 -5.65 -1.63 -9.61
CA ALA A 123 -5.12 -2.25 -10.83
C ALA A 123 -4.89 -3.75 -10.65
N LEU A 124 -4.33 -4.15 -9.50
CA LEU A 124 -4.11 -5.57 -9.19
C LEU A 124 -5.43 -6.34 -9.16
N TYR A 125 -6.45 -5.80 -8.48
CA TYR A 125 -7.78 -6.41 -8.40
C TYR A 125 -8.50 -6.42 -9.75
N ALA A 126 -8.38 -5.36 -10.54
CA ALA A 126 -8.95 -5.30 -11.88
C ALA A 126 -8.30 -6.34 -12.80
N LEU A 127 -6.97 -6.42 -12.84
CA LEU A 127 -6.28 -7.44 -13.64
C LEU A 127 -6.62 -8.87 -13.17
N LEU A 128 -6.75 -9.10 -11.85
CA LEU A 128 -7.24 -10.37 -11.32
C LEU A 128 -8.64 -10.70 -11.83
N ALA A 129 -9.57 -9.75 -11.72
CA ALA A 129 -10.95 -9.94 -12.19
C ALA A 129 -11.00 -10.21 -13.70
N MET A 130 -10.19 -9.50 -14.49
CA MET A 130 -10.11 -9.68 -15.94
C MET A 130 -9.53 -11.03 -16.36
N CYS A 131 -8.86 -11.78 -15.48
CA CYS A 131 -8.49 -13.18 -15.72
C CYS A 131 -9.71 -14.08 -15.94
N PHE A 132 -10.87 -13.67 -15.42
CA PHE A 132 -12.15 -14.37 -15.54
C PHE A 132 -13.08 -13.74 -16.60
N SER A 133 -12.53 -12.94 -17.51
CA SER A 133 -13.29 -12.33 -18.60
C SER A 133 -12.66 -12.71 -19.94
N VAL A 134 -13.50 -13.16 -20.86
CA VAL A 134 -13.20 -13.41 -22.26
C VAL A 134 -14.27 -12.71 -23.08
N SER A 135 -13.84 -12.08 -24.17
CA SER A 135 -14.76 -11.49 -25.14
C SER A 135 -14.16 -11.61 -26.53
N TYR A 136 -14.94 -12.15 -27.47
CA TYR A 136 -14.50 -12.36 -28.85
C TYR A 136 -14.96 -11.25 -29.80
N ASP A 137 -15.90 -10.40 -29.38
CA ASP A 137 -16.21 -9.15 -30.08
C ASP A 137 -15.00 -8.23 -30.02
N PHE A 138 -14.58 -7.64 -31.14
CA PHE A 138 -13.40 -6.77 -31.20
C PHE A 138 -12.12 -7.37 -30.56
N SER A 139 -11.77 -8.60 -30.96
CA SER A 139 -10.57 -9.30 -30.49
C SER A 139 -9.81 -9.96 -31.65
N LEU A 140 -8.49 -10.12 -31.50
CA LEU A 140 -7.69 -10.83 -32.49
C LEU A 140 -8.06 -12.32 -32.56
N ASP A 141 -8.38 -12.95 -31.43
CA ASP A 141 -8.85 -14.35 -31.41
C ASP A 141 -10.15 -14.51 -32.22
N GLY A 142 -11.12 -13.61 -32.04
CA GLY A 142 -12.37 -13.62 -32.80
C GLY A 142 -12.16 -13.37 -34.30
N LEU A 143 -11.26 -12.44 -34.64
CA LEU A 143 -10.88 -12.17 -36.03
C LEU A 143 -10.23 -13.41 -36.67
N LEU A 144 -9.26 -14.03 -36.01
CA LEU A 144 -8.58 -15.22 -36.51
C LEU A 144 -9.52 -16.43 -36.58
N ALA A 145 -10.43 -16.59 -35.63
CA ALA A 145 -11.43 -17.66 -35.67
C ALA A 145 -12.32 -17.51 -36.92
N HIS A 146 -12.73 -16.28 -37.24
CA HIS A 146 -13.57 -16.00 -38.41
C HIS A 146 -12.86 -16.23 -39.75
N TYR A 147 -11.60 -15.80 -39.87
CA TYR A 147 -10.89 -15.82 -41.17
C TYR A 147 -10.01 -17.04 -41.41
N VAL A 148 -9.46 -17.66 -40.36
CA VAL A 148 -8.50 -18.78 -40.48
C VAL A 148 -8.88 -20.01 -39.64
N ASN A 149 -10.12 -20.09 -39.15
CA ASN A 149 -10.60 -21.18 -38.28
C ASN A 149 -9.72 -21.41 -37.05
N TRP A 150 -9.16 -20.32 -36.49
CA TRP A 150 -8.39 -20.39 -35.26
C TRP A 150 -9.23 -20.96 -34.11
N PRO A 151 -8.74 -21.95 -33.35
CA PRO A 151 -9.51 -22.55 -32.28
C PRO A 151 -9.66 -21.59 -31.10
N LEU A 152 -10.90 -21.27 -30.73
CA LEU A 152 -11.20 -20.50 -29.53
C LEU A 152 -10.93 -21.37 -28.29
N LEU A 153 -10.13 -20.85 -27.35
CA LEU A 153 -9.75 -21.56 -26.12
C LEU A 153 -10.92 -21.72 -25.14
N VAL A 154 -11.94 -20.88 -25.27
CA VAL A 154 -13.10 -20.84 -24.38
C VAL A 154 -14.37 -20.80 -25.24
N PRO A 155 -15.39 -21.62 -24.94
CA PRO A 155 -16.67 -21.57 -25.65
C PRO A 155 -17.43 -20.25 -25.40
N ASP A 156 -18.21 -19.81 -26.39
CA ASP A 156 -19.03 -18.58 -26.31
C ASP A 156 -20.02 -18.59 -25.14
N GLN A 157 -20.51 -19.76 -24.76
CA GLN A 157 -21.42 -19.96 -23.61
C GLN A 157 -20.64 -20.51 -22.40
N SER A 158 -19.81 -19.67 -21.79
CA SER A 158 -19.03 -20.03 -20.60
C SER A 158 -19.12 -18.95 -19.51
N ALA A 159 -18.68 -19.29 -18.30
CA ALA A 159 -18.62 -18.38 -17.17
C ALA A 159 -17.60 -17.25 -17.40
N PHE A 160 -16.61 -17.47 -18.28
CA PHE A 160 -15.66 -16.43 -18.68
C PHE A 160 -16.29 -15.36 -19.58
N THR A 161 -17.37 -15.66 -20.30
CA THR A 161 -18.10 -14.70 -21.12
C THR A 161 -19.27 -14.06 -20.36
N SER A 162 -19.30 -14.20 -19.02
CA SER A 162 -20.36 -13.69 -18.14
C SER A 162 -19.98 -12.38 -17.42
N GLY A 163 -20.91 -11.83 -16.66
CA GLY A 163 -20.74 -10.67 -15.77
C GLY A 163 -19.92 -10.91 -14.50
N PHE A 164 -19.29 -12.07 -14.34
CA PHE A 164 -18.55 -12.41 -13.12
C PHE A 164 -17.39 -11.46 -12.83
N ALA A 165 -16.56 -11.18 -13.83
CA ALA A 165 -15.39 -10.30 -13.68
C ALA A 165 -15.76 -8.90 -13.14
N PRO A 166 -16.71 -8.15 -13.73
CA PRO A 166 -17.06 -6.82 -13.20
C PRO A 166 -17.73 -6.90 -11.83
N LEU A 167 -18.47 -7.96 -11.51
CA LEU A 167 -19.04 -8.14 -10.16
C LEU A 167 -17.97 -8.44 -9.11
N LEU A 168 -16.98 -9.29 -9.43
CA LEU A 168 -15.84 -9.55 -8.57
C LEU A 168 -15.02 -8.27 -8.35
N LEU A 169 -14.83 -7.46 -9.39
CA LEU A 169 -14.18 -6.16 -9.26
C LEU A 169 -15.00 -5.18 -8.40
N LEU A 170 -16.32 -5.17 -8.56
CA LEU A 170 -17.22 -4.35 -7.74
C LEU A 170 -17.05 -4.69 -6.27
N LEU A 171 -16.97 -5.98 -5.92
CA LEU A 171 -16.68 -6.43 -4.55
C LEU A 171 -15.35 -5.85 -4.05
N PHE A 172 -14.25 -6.00 -4.80
CA PHE A 172 -12.94 -5.53 -4.37
C PHE A 172 -12.87 -4.00 -4.20
N LEU A 173 -13.44 -3.24 -5.13
CA LEU A 173 -13.40 -1.77 -5.07
C LEU A 173 -14.37 -1.23 -4.01
N SER A 174 -15.55 -1.83 -3.88
CA SER A 174 -16.48 -1.52 -2.79
C SER A 174 -15.85 -1.78 -1.42
N TYR A 175 -15.18 -2.92 -1.26
CA TYR A 175 -14.40 -3.24 -0.07
C TYR A 175 -13.34 -2.19 0.22
N THR A 176 -12.57 -1.76 -0.79
CA THR A 176 -11.50 -0.77 -0.62
C THR A 176 -12.05 0.56 -0.09
N MET A 177 -13.19 1.01 -0.62
CA MET A 177 -13.88 2.21 -0.13
C MET A 177 -14.40 2.01 1.30
N PHE A 178 -15.07 0.89 1.57
CA PHE A 178 -15.61 0.55 2.87
C PHE A 178 -14.52 0.46 3.96
N ALA A 179 -13.42 -0.23 3.68
CA ALA A 179 -12.27 -0.35 4.56
C ALA A 179 -11.65 1.02 4.87
N GLY A 180 -11.61 1.93 3.90
CA GLY A 180 -11.19 3.32 4.11
C GLY A 180 -12.07 4.08 5.11
N GLY A 181 -13.39 3.89 5.05
CA GLY A 181 -14.35 4.50 5.97
C GLY A 181 -14.28 3.90 7.38
N VAL A 182 -14.24 2.56 7.46
CA VAL A 182 -14.06 1.84 8.73
C VAL A 182 -12.75 2.26 9.40
N SER A 183 -11.65 2.35 8.65
CA SER A 183 -10.38 2.83 9.18
C SER A 183 -10.45 4.26 9.72
N LYS A 184 -11.15 5.19 9.05
CA LYS A 184 -11.32 6.56 9.59
C LYS A 184 -12.03 6.56 10.94
N LEU A 185 -13.04 5.70 11.12
CA LEU A 185 -13.75 5.58 12.39
C LEU A 185 -12.92 4.84 13.46
N LEU A 186 -12.19 3.79 13.09
CA LEU A 186 -11.37 3.02 14.03
C LEU A 186 -10.17 3.82 14.56
N TYR A 187 -9.45 4.52 13.69
CA TYR A 187 -8.23 5.26 14.05
C TYR A 187 -8.52 6.72 14.45
N GLY A 188 -9.59 7.30 13.90
CA GLY A 188 -9.99 8.69 14.11
C GLY A 188 -11.11 8.89 15.12
N GLY A 189 -11.91 7.85 15.37
CA GLY A 189 -13.14 7.95 16.14
C GLY A 189 -14.16 8.89 15.49
N LEU A 190 -15.16 9.32 16.27
CA LEU A 190 -16.09 10.37 15.87
C LEU A 190 -15.39 11.73 15.66
N GLY A 191 -14.18 11.89 16.19
CA GLY A 191 -13.32 13.05 15.94
C GLY A 191 -12.96 13.22 14.47
N TRP A 192 -13.05 12.17 13.65
CA TRP A 192 -12.88 12.32 12.21
C TRP A 192 -13.99 13.15 11.56
N LEU A 193 -15.24 12.97 12.02
CA LEU A 193 -16.43 13.62 11.48
C LEU A 193 -16.50 15.13 11.77
N ASN A 194 -15.71 15.62 12.73
CA ASN A 194 -15.70 17.05 13.07
C ASN A 194 -14.93 17.90 12.04
N GLY A 195 -14.24 17.28 11.07
CA GLY A 195 -13.46 17.92 10.01
C GLY A 195 -12.03 18.29 10.38
N GLY A 196 -11.64 18.18 11.65
CA GLY A 196 -10.31 18.57 12.14
C GLY A 196 -9.19 17.73 11.54
N ALA A 197 -9.38 16.41 11.46
CA ALA A 197 -8.40 15.52 10.87
C ALA A 197 -8.27 15.71 9.36
N LEU A 198 -9.39 15.85 8.63
CA LEU A 198 -9.37 16.21 7.20
C LEU A 198 -8.62 17.54 6.97
N ARG A 199 -8.94 18.57 7.76
CA ARG A 199 -8.27 19.88 7.72
C ARG A 199 -6.76 19.75 7.94
N PHE A 200 -6.35 18.94 8.92
CA PHE A 200 -4.94 18.66 9.19
C PHE A 200 -4.24 18.03 7.99
N TYR A 201 -4.82 16.98 7.39
CA TYR A 201 -4.20 16.35 6.23
C TYR A 201 -4.14 17.24 5.00
N ILE A 202 -5.16 18.07 4.75
CA ILE A 202 -5.14 19.07 3.68
C ILE A 202 -4.06 20.13 3.94
N LYS A 203 -3.91 20.58 5.19
CA LYS A 203 -2.92 21.61 5.56
C LYS A 203 -1.48 21.14 5.36
N TYR A 204 -1.19 19.89 5.72
CA TYR A 204 0.18 19.36 5.76
C TYR A 204 0.54 18.48 4.56
N SER A 205 -0.44 18.07 3.75
CA SER A 205 -0.17 17.40 2.48
C SER A 205 0.21 18.43 1.41
N PRO A 206 1.23 18.15 0.57
CA PRO A 206 1.41 18.89 -0.67
C PRO A 206 0.12 18.88 -1.51
N SER A 207 -0.28 20.03 -2.03
CA SER A 207 -1.50 20.20 -2.80
C SER A 207 -1.22 20.64 -4.23
N ARG A 208 -2.06 20.21 -5.16
CA ARG A 208 -2.03 20.64 -6.56
C ARG A 208 -2.79 21.94 -6.78
N TRP A 209 -3.75 22.24 -5.92
CA TRP A 209 -4.59 23.42 -6.02
C TRP A 209 -4.53 24.25 -4.73
N PRO A 210 -3.55 25.17 -4.61
CA PRO A 210 -3.34 25.94 -3.38
C PRO A 210 -4.55 26.78 -2.98
N LEU A 211 -5.30 27.32 -3.94
CA LEU A 211 -6.49 28.13 -3.67
C LEU A 211 -7.58 27.31 -2.95
N MET A 212 -7.93 26.14 -3.48
CA MET A 212 -8.93 25.27 -2.86
C MET A 212 -8.45 24.76 -1.49
N THR A 213 -7.16 24.48 -1.36
CA THR A 213 -6.54 24.12 -0.08
C THR A 213 -6.72 25.21 0.96
N ARG A 214 -6.44 26.48 0.61
CA ARG A 214 -6.64 27.63 1.51
C ARG A 214 -8.12 27.79 1.89
N LEU A 215 -9.03 27.63 0.94
CA LEU A 215 -10.47 27.73 1.19
C LEU A 215 -10.95 26.64 2.17
N LEU A 216 -10.56 25.38 1.95
CA LEU A 216 -10.91 24.27 2.83
C LEU A 216 -10.28 24.42 4.21
N VAL A 217 -8.98 24.75 4.28
CA VAL A 217 -8.27 24.94 5.55
C VAL A 217 -8.79 26.17 6.29
N GLY A 218 -9.29 27.20 5.60
CA GLY A 218 -9.87 28.40 6.18
C GLY A 218 -11.30 28.19 6.71
N ASN A 219 -12.03 27.21 6.19
CA ASN A 219 -13.44 26.97 6.52
C ASN A 219 -13.65 25.62 7.23
N SER A 220 -13.75 25.65 8.56
CA SER A 220 -13.96 24.46 9.38
C SER A 220 -15.32 23.79 9.13
N GLY A 221 -16.37 24.56 8.84
CA GLY A 221 -17.69 24.04 8.52
C GLY A 221 -17.68 23.21 7.24
N LEU A 222 -17.00 23.69 6.20
CA LEU A 222 -16.84 22.97 4.94
C LEU A 222 -16.01 21.69 5.12
N CYS A 223 -14.90 21.74 5.88
CA CYS A 223 -14.14 20.53 6.20
C CYS A 223 -14.97 19.51 6.99
N ARG A 224 -15.83 19.96 7.91
CA ARG A 224 -16.75 19.06 8.65
C ARG A 224 -17.73 18.38 7.70
N ALA A 225 -18.39 19.15 6.84
CA ALA A 225 -19.32 18.62 5.85
C ALA A 225 -18.65 17.59 4.93
N LEU A 226 -17.47 17.92 4.38
CA LEU A 226 -16.73 17.02 3.50
C LEU A 226 -16.18 15.78 4.23
N ALA A 227 -15.77 15.89 5.49
CA ALA A 227 -15.33 14.75 6.28
C ALA A 227 -16.49 13.77 6.54
N SER A 228 -17.66 14.27 6.94
CA SER A 228 -18.86 13.46 7.11
C SER A 228 -19.30 12.82 5.79
N LEU A 229 -19.29 13.59 4.69
CA LEU A 229 -19.63 13.08 3.36
C LEU A 229 -18.65 11.99 2.90
N THR A 230 -17.35 12.17 3.15
CA THR A 230 -16.33 11.16 2.83
C THR A 230 -16.62 9.84 3.54
N VAL A 231 -16.85 9.89 4.85
CA VAL A 231 -17.16 8.68 5.63
C VAL A 231 -18.48 8.05 5.17
N LEU A 232 -19.50 8.85 4.88
CA LEU A 232 -20.77 8.36 4.36
C LEU A 232 -20.62 7.64 3.01
N ILE A 233 -19.91 8.24 2.06
CA ILE A 233 -19.64 7.66 0.73
C ILE A 233 -18.87 6.34 0.87
N GLU A 234 -17.88 6.30 1.75
CA GLU A 234 -17.07 5.10 1.99
C GLU A 234 -17.87 3.98 2.67
N LEU A 235 -18.63 4.29 3.72
CA LEU A 235 -19.41 3.29 4.46
C LEU A 235 -20.62 2.77 3.68
N SER A 236 -21.16 3.58 2.76
CA SER A 236 -22.26 3.17 1.87
C SER A 236 -21.78 2.36 0.67
N ALA A 237 -20.47 2.21 0.44
CA ALA A 237 -19.94 1.50 -0.72
C ALA A 237 -20.48 0.07 -0.93
N PRO A 238 -20.72 -0.76 0.11
CA PRO A 238 -21.29 -2.10 -0.05
C PRO A 238 -22.70 -2.10 -0.66
N VAL A 239 -23.45 -1.00 -0.53
CA VAL A 239 -24.80 -0.89 -1.10
C VAL A 239 -24.78 -1.04 -2.62
N ALA A 240 -23.71 -0.62 -3.30
CA ALA A 240 -23.55 -0.75 -4.75
C ALA A 240 -23.54 -2.22 -5.24
N ILE A 241 -23.17 -3.17 -4.35
CA ILE A 241 -23.16 -4.60 -4.64
C ILE A 241 -24.59 -5.15 -4.72
N PHE A 242 -25.44 -4.73 -3.77
CA PHE A 242 -26.76 -5.35 -3.56
C PHE A 242 -27.92 -4.58 -4.20
N ILE A 243 -27.77 -3.27 -4.44
CA ILE A 243 -28.84 -2.42 -4.98
C ILE A 243 -28.41 -1.87 -6.35
N PRO A 244 -28.88 -2.47 -7.47
CA PRO A 244 -28.43 -2.10 -8.81
C PRO A 244 -28.66 -0.64 -9.16
N SER A 245 -29.79 -0.06 -8.74
CA SER A 245 -30.12 1.35 -8.98
C SER A 245 -29.20 2.35 -8.28
N TRP A 246 -28.49 1.93 -7.23
CA TRP A 246 -27.52 2.76 -6.50
C TRP A 246 -26.07 2.57 -6.97
N ARG A 247 -25.81 1.55 -7.78
CA ARG A 247 -24.47 1.15 -8.19
C ARG A 247 -23.72 2.28 -8.91
N VAL A 248 -24.27 2.78 -10.01
CA VAL A 248 -23.65 3.86 -10.80
C VAL A 248 -23.57 5.18 -10.00
N PRO A 249 -24.64 5.65 -9.32
CA PRO A 249 -24.54 6.83 -8.45
C PRO A 249 -23.42 6.76 -7.41
N LEU A 250 -23.28 5.62 -6.71
CA LEU A 250 -22.22 5.44 -5.72
C LEU A 250 -20.82 5.41 -6.35
N ILE A 251 -20.63 4.73 -7.48
CA ILE A 251 -19.35 4.74 -8.20
C ILE A 251 -18.97 6.16 -8.65
N VAL A 252 -19.96 6.95 -9.11
CA VAL A 252 -19.74 8.37 -9.44
C VAL A 252 -19.33 9.16 -8.20
N CYS A 253 -19.96 8.93 -7.04
CA CYS A 253 -19.50 9.52 -5.77
C CYS A 253 -18.07 9.11 -5.42
N TRP A 254 -17.66 7.86 -5.68
CA TRP A 254 -16.28 7.41 -5.47
C TRP A 254 -15.30 8.15 -6.39
N ILE A 255 -15.66 8.36 -7.67
CA ILE A 255 -14.86 9.15 -8.61
C ILE A 255 -14.68 10.58 -8.08
N TRP A 256 -15.77 11.24 -7.70
CA TRP A 256 -15.73 12.61 -7.19
C TRP A 256 -14.90 12.74 -5.91
N LEU A 257 -15.00 11.76 -5.01
CA LEU A 257 -14.15 11.71 -3.81
C LEU A 257 -12.67 11.66 -4.20
N HIS A 258 -12.28 10.77 -5.13
CA HIS A 258 -10.90 10.64 -5.58
C HIS A 258 -10.38 11.86 -6.33
N VAL A 259 -11.22 12.51 -7.13
CA VAL A 259 -10.91 13.80 -7.77
C VAL A 259 -10.72 14.89 -6.70
N GLY A 260 -11.59 14.94 -5.70
CA GLY A 260 -11.46 15.84 -4.55
C GLY A 260 -10.11 15.67 -3.86
N ILE A 261 -9.74 14.43 -3.51
CA ILE A 261 -8.45 14.13 -2.88
C ILE A 261 -7.29 14.52 -3.79
N LEU A 262 -7.35 14.25 -5.09
CA LEU A 262 -6.31 14.62 -6.05
C LEU A 262 -6.05 16.14 -6.05
N CYS A 263 -7.10 16.94 -5.96
CA CYS A 263 -6.97 18.39 -6.02
C CYS A 263 -6.37 18.99 -4.74
N VAL A 264 -6.64 18.39 -3.58
CA VAL A 264 -6.34 18.98 -2.26
C VAL A 264 -5.24 18.25 -1.50
N MET A 265 -4.84 17.06 -1.93
CA MET A 265 -3.82 16.22 -1.29
C MET A 265 -2.90 15.56 -2.33
N ARG A 266 -1.78 15.01 -1.84
CA ARG A 266 -0.72 14.42 -2.68
C ARG A 266 -1.13 13.14 -3.43
N PRO A 267 -1.93 12.21 -2.87
CA PRO A 267 -2.27 10.96 -3.55
C PRO A 267 -2.86 11.20 -4.95
N LYS A 268 -2.55 10.29 -5.87
CA LYS A 268 -3.14 10.24 -7.21
C LYS A 268 -3.87 8.92 -7.35
N TYR A 269 -5.16 8.99 -7.64
CA TYR A 269 -6.02 7.81 -7.80
C TYR A 269 -6.44 7.58 -9.25
N TRP A 270 -5.69 8.09 -10.23
CA TRP A 270 -5.99 7.94 -11.66
C TRP A 270 -6.22 6.48 -12.06
N VAL A 271 -5.38 5.58 -11.55
CA VAL A 271 -5.51 4.14 -11.79
C VAL A 271 -6.82 3.59 -11.21
N GLN A 272 -7.19 3.99 -10.00
CA GLN A 272 -8.45 3.55 -9.39
C GLN A 272 -9.67 4.12 -10.12
N ILE A 273 -9.62 5.39 -10.52
CA ILE A 273 -10.67 6.03 -11.34
C ILE A 273 -10.82 5.28 -12.67
N TRP A 274 -9.71 4.93 -13.33
CA TRP A 274 -9.73 4.17 -14.58
C TRP A 274 -10.37 2.78 -14.42
N CYS A 275 -10.12 2.10 -13.29
CA CYS A 275 -10.74 0.80 -13.01
C CYS A 275 -12.27 0.88 -12.87
N TYR A 276 -12.85 2.04 -12.54
CA TYR A 276 -14.30 2.18 -12.47
C TYR A 276 -15.00 2.12 -13.83
N LEU A 277 -14.28 2.28 -14.95
CA LEU A 277 -14.84 2.05 -16.28
C LEU A 277 -15.40 0.63 -16.42
N LEU A 278 -14.72 -0.36 -15.83
CA LEU A 278 -15.15 -1.76 -15.79
C LEU A 278 -16.37 -2.00 -14.89
N LEU A 279 -16.81 -1.00 -14.13
CA LEU A 279 -18.03 -1.09 -13.32
C LEU A 279 -19.17 -0.29 -13.95
N ILE A 280 -18.90 0.93 -14.40
CA ILE A 280 -19.92 1.83 -14.96
C ILE A 280 -20.50 1.25 -16.25
N VAL A 281 -19.65 0.88 -17.21
CA VAL A 281 -20.14 0.44 -18.53
C VAL A 281 -20.97 -0.84 -18.41
N PRO A 282 -20.52 -1.90 -17.72
CA PRO A 282 -21.34 -3.09 -17.52
C PRO A 282 -22.62 -2.87 -16.72
N SER A 283 -22.69 -1.83 -15.88
CA SER A 283 -23.90 -1.50 -15.11
C SER A 283 -24.95 -0.76 -15.95
N LEU A 284 -24.55 -0.16 -17.06
CA LEU A 284 -25.42 0.60 -17.97
C LEU A 284 -25.73 -0.15 -19.27
N THR A 285 -25.15 -1.35 -19.44
CA THR A 285 -25.35 -2.17 -20.63
C THR A 285 -26.46 -3.16 -20.37
N ASP A 286 -27.51 -3.13 -21.18
CA ASP A 286 -28.55 -4.15 -21.12
C ASP A 286 -27.99 -5.50 -21.58
N HIS A 287 -28.26 -6.56 -20.82
CA HIS A 287 -27.85 -7.92 -21.16
C HIS A 287 -28.94 -8.93 -20.83
N ALA A 288 -29.09 -9.94 -21.68
CA ALA A 288 -29.98 -11.05 -21.41
C ALA A 288 -29.28 -12.08 -20.51
N SER A 289 -29.95 -12.54 -19.46
CA SER A 289 -29.50 -13.66 -18.63
C SER A 289 -29.75 -14.97 -19.38
N ILE A 290 -28.88 -15.32 -20.33
CA ILE A 290 -28.93 -16.64 -20.97
C ILE A 290 -28.27 -17.61 -20.01
N ALA A 291 -29.07 -18.40 -19.29
CA ALA A 291 -28.57 -19.39 -18.33
C ALA A 291 -27.84 -20.53 -19.08
N PRO A 292 -26.50 -20.60 -19.04
CA PRO A 292 -25.77 -21.72 -19.61
C PRO A 292 -25.72 -22.84 -18.57
N ALA A 293 -25.77 -24.07 -19.03
CA ALA A 293 -25.36 -25.23 -18.24
C ALA A 293 -23.82 -25.31 -18.22
N ASP A 294 -23.14 -24.29 -17.70
CA ASP A 294 -21.68 -24.30 -17.62
C ASP A 294 -21.21 -25.10 -16.38
N PRO A 295 -20.44 -26.20 -16.55
CA PRO A 295 -19.86 -26.94 -15.44
C PRO A 295 -18.95 -26.09 -14.52
N MET A 296 -18.39 -24.98 -15.00
CA MET A 296 -17.47 -24.11 -14.24
C MET A 296 -18.18 -23.05 -13.38
N ALA A 297 -19.50 -22.90 -13.52
CA ALA A 297 -20.29 -21.90 -12.79
C ALA A 297 -20.14 -22.02 -11.25
N GLY A 298 -20.02 -23.25 -10.75
CA GLY A 298 -19.79 -23.53 -9.33
C GLY A 298 -18.42 -23.04 -8.84
N LEU A 299 -17.37 -23.18 -9.66
CA LEU A 299 -16.02 -22.72 -9.31
C LEU A 299 -15.97 -21.20 -9.20
N PHE A 300 -16.57 -20.48 -10.15
CA PHE A 300 -16.61 -19.02 -10.14
C PHE A 300 -17.33 -18.50 -8.89
N THR A 301 -18.48 -19.11 -8.56
CA THR A 301 -19.21 -18.83 -7.32
C THR A 301 -18.33 -19.04 -6.09
N ALA A 302 -17.59 -20.16 -6.02
CA ALA A 302 -16.69 -20.46 -4.92
C ALA A 302 -15.54 -19.43 -4.80
N VAL A 303 -14.96 -19.00 -5.92
CA VAL A 303 -13.93 -17.95 -5.96
C VAL A 303 -14.49 -16.62 -5.42
N GLY A 304 -15.69 -16.21 -5.85
CA GLY A 304 -16.35 -15.00 -5.36
C GLY A 304 -16.64 -15.04 -3.86
N LEU A 305 -17.16 -16.18 -3.36
CA LEU A 305 -17.40 -16.38 -1.93
C LEU A 305 -16.10 -16.40 -1.11
N LEU A 306 -15.05 -17.06 -1.61
CA LEU A 306 -13.74 -17.05 -0.96
C LEU A 306 -13.18 -15.62 -0.89
N ALA A 307 -13.33 -14.82 -1.94
CA ALA A 307 -12.94 -13.42 -1.93
C ALA A 307 -13.67 -12.65 -0.82
N CYS A 308 -15.00 -12.82 -0.66
CA CYS A 308 -15.75 -12.21 0.44
C CYS A 308 -15.17 -12.59 1.81
N VAL A 309 -14.95 -13.88 2.05
CA VAL A 309 -14.40 -14.39 3.33
C VAL A 309 -13.03 -13.81 3.62
N VAL A 310 -12.15 -13.77 2.62
CA VAL A 310 -10.80 -13.20 2.75
C VAL A 310 -10.86 -11.71 3.07
N LEU A 311 -11.67 -10.93 2.35
CA LEU A 311 -11.79 -9.48 2.55
C LEU A 311 -12.36 -9.14 3.94
N ILE A 312 -13.38 -9.87 4.41
CA ILE A 312 -13.92 -9.75 5.76
C ILE A 312 -12.84 -10.07 6.80
N THR A 313 -12.10 -11.16 6.60
CA THR A 313 -11.01 -11.56 7.50
C THR A 313 -9.92 -10.49 7.57
N VAL A 314 -9.53 -9.92 6.44
CA VAL A 314 -8.53 -8.83 6.35
C VAL A 314 -9.01 -7.60 7.11
N LEU A 315 -10.30 -7.24 6.98
CA LEU A 315 -10.88 -6.11 7.70
C LEU A 315 -10.88 -6.33 9.22
N ILE A 316 -11.37 -7.49 9.67
CA ILE A 316 -11.44 -7.84 11.10
C ILE A 316 -10.04 -7.88 11.72
N ARG A 317 -9.08 -8.50 11.02
CA ARG A 317 -7.68 -8.60 11.47
C ARG A 317 -6.88 -7.31 11.26
N GLN A 318 -7.47 -6.30 10.62
CA GLN A 318 -6.79 -5.05 10.25
C GLN A 318 -5.48 -5.31 9.48
N SER A 319 -5.44 -6.38 8.68
CA SER A 319 -4.24 -6.82 7.99
C SER A 319 -3.86 -5.84 6.88
N GLU A 320 -2.57 -5.71 6.63
CA GLU A 320 -2.00 -4.96 5.49
C GLU A 320 -1.00 -5.80 4.71
N GLU A 321 -1.15 -7.10 4.78
CA GLU A 321 -0.31 -8.02 4.03
C GLU A 321 -0.81 -8.07 2.59
N TRP A 322 0.10 -7.81 1.64
CA TRP A 322 -0.21 -7.96 0.22
C TRP A 322 -0.87 -9.33 -0.05
N PRO A 323 -1.92 -9.40 -0.91
CA PRO A 323 -2.45 -8.33 -1.73
C PRO A 323 -3.60 -7.54 -1.07
N PHE A 324 -3.97 -7.83 0.17
CA PHE A 324 -5.16 -7.27 0.81
C PHE A 324 -4.80 -6.30 1.94
N THR A 325 -5.64 -5.30 2.17
CA THR A 325 -5.30 -4.25 3.12
C THR A 325 -6.55 -3.63 3.75
N SER A 326 -6.46 -3.31 5.03
CA SER A 326 -7.47 -2.56 5.80
C SER A 326 -7.51 -1.06 5.47
N VAL A 327 -6.61 -0.58 4.61
CA VAL A 327 -6.54 0.81 4.07
C VAL A 327 -6.61 1.91 5.16
N PRO A 328 -5.72 1.93 6.18
CA PRO A 328 -5.74 2.96 7.22
C PRO A 328 -5.08 4.27 6.79
N MET A 329 -5.24 4.64 5.52
CA MET A 329 -4.57 5.79 4.95
C MET A 329 -5.28 7.08 5.32
N TYR A 330 -4.54 8.04 5.89
CA TYR A 330 -5.09 9.30 6.40
C TYR A 330 -6.30 9.06 7.32
N SER A 331 -6.11 8.29 8.39
CA SER A 331 -7.20 7.91 9.30
C SER A 331 -6.96 8.31 10.76
N ASN A 332 -5.81 8.89 11.12
CA ASN A 332 -5.52 9.17 12.53
C ASN A 332 -6.36 10.31 13.09
N GLY A 333 -6.89 10.12 14.31
CA GLY A 333 -7.57 11.17 15.05
C GLY A 333 -6.60 12.18 15.67
N LEU A 334 -7.05 13.43 15.80
CA LEU A 334 -6.30 14.49 16.48
C LEU A 334 -6.74 14.64 17.94
N THR A 335 -5.85 15.14 18.77
CA THR A 335 -6.16 15.67 20.11
C THR A 335 -6.86 17.03 20.00
N THR A 336 -7.35 17.53 21.14
CA THR A 336 -7.89 18.90 21.28
C THR A 336 -6.93 19.98 20.78
N ASN A 337 -5.62 19.74 20.89
CA ASN A 337 -4.58 20.66 20.44
C ASN A 337 -4.24 20.52 18.93
N GLY A 338 -4.98 19.71 18.18
CA GLY A 338 -4.79 19.53 16.74
C GLY A 338 -3.55 18.70 16.36
N ALA A 339 -3.00 17.92 17.29
CA ALA A 339 -1.84 17.05 17.08
C ALA A 339 -2.20 15.57 17.27
N VAL A 340 -1.38 14.66 16.76
CA VAL A 340 -1.49 13.23 17.08
C VAL A 340 -1.06 13.03 18.54
N ARG A 341 -1.85 12.31 19.34
CA ARG A 341 -1.54 12.01 20.75
C ARG A 341 -0.29 11.13 20.83
N ALA A 342 0.79 11.66 21.42
CA ALA A 342 1.94 10.86 21.81
C ALA A 342 1.58 9.98 23.02
N PRO A 343 2.08 8.74 23.12
CA PRO A 343 1.94 7.90 24.31
C PRO A 343 2.75 8.47 25.49
N THR A 344 2.37 8.10 26.71
CA THR A 344 3.30 8.17 27.85
C THR A 344 4.39 7.11 27.69
N GLU A 345 5.47 7.20 28.46
CA GLU A 345 6.54 6.20 28.48
C GLU A 345 6.01 4.82 28.89
N PHE A 346 5.15 4.77 29.91
CA PHE A 346 4.47 3.54 30.34
C PHE A 346 3.54 2.97 29.25
N GLU A 347 2.76 3.83 28.57
CA GLU A 347 1.86 3.40 27.49
C GLU A 347 2.63 2.86 26.28
N LEU A 348 3.91 3.22 26.10
CA LEU A 348 4.71 2.84 24.94
C LEU A 348 4.85 1.31 24.86
N TYR A 349 5.24 0.68 25.98
CA TYR A 349 5.39 -0.77 26.06
C TYR A 349 4.06 -1.51 25.83
N GLU A 350 2.99 -1.09 26.53
CA GLU A 350 1.68 -1.70 26.40
C GLU A 350 1.14 -1.62 24.96
N ARG A 351 1.33 -0.48 24.30
CA ARG A 351 0.95 -0.29 22.89
C ARG A 351 1.77 -1.18 21.97
N ALA A 352 3.07 -1.36 22.21
CA ALA A 352 3.91 -2.25 21.42
C ALA A 352 3.42 -3.70 21.52
N VAL A 353 3.16 -4.19 22.73
CA VAL A 353 2.62 -5.55 22.97
C VAL A 353 1.28 -5.75 22.27
N ARG A 354 0.36 -4.79 22.40
CA ARG A 354 -0.96 -4.86 21.75
C ARG A 354 -0.85 -4.79 20.23
N ALA A 355 0.00 -3.94 19.68
CA ALA A 355 0.25 -3.85 18.25
C ALA A 355 0.87 -5.14 17.68
N HIS A 356 1.77 -5.78 18.42
CA HIS A 356 2.36 -7.07 18.04
C HIS A 356 1.32 -8.21 18.03
N ARG A 357 0.28 -8.13 18.88
CA ARG A 357 -0.88 -9.04 18.89
C ARG A 357 -1.94 -8.71 17.83
N GLY A 358 -1.65 -7.82 16.88
CA GLY A 358 -2.55 -7.47 15.77
C GLY A 358 -3.51 -6.30 16.05
N GLN A 359 -3.45 -5.65 17.21
CA GLN A 359 -4.23 -4.43 17.48
C GLN A 359 -3.51 -3.19 16.94
N HIS A 360 -3.22 -3.16 15.65
CA HIS A 360 -2.36 -2.13 15.04
C HIS A 360 -2.87 -0.69 15.21
N TRP A 361 -4.17 -0.48 15.45
CA TRP A 361 -4.76 0.84 15.71
C TRP A 361 -4.24 1.54 16.97
N VAL A 362 -3.68 0.81 17.93
CA VAL A 362 -3.08 1.38 19.15
C VAL A 362 -1.75 2.07 18.87
N TRP A 363 -1.09 1.71 17.76
CA TRP A 363 0.14 2.31 17.28
C TRP A 363 -0.13 3.08 15.99
N ARG A 364 -0.39 4.37 16.15
CA ARG A 364 -0.81 5.25 15.05
C ARG A 364 0.24 5.29 13.94
N ARG A 365 -0.23 5.49 12.71
CA ARG A 365 0.60 5.35 11.51
C ARG A 365 0.93 6.72 10.95
N ALA A 366 2.19 7.04 10.79
CA ALA A 366 2.55 8.30 10.15
C ALA A 366 2.30 8.24 8.64
N TRP A 367 1.40 9.09 8.14
CA TRP A 367 1.22 9.37 6.71
C TRP A 367 1.82 10.71 6.31
N LEU A 368 2.08 11.57 7.29
CA LEU A 368 2.82 12.80 7.17
C LEU A 368 4.01 12.82 8.16
N PRO A 369 5.11 13.53 7.84
CA PRO A 369 6.28 13.66 8.72
C PRO A 369 5.96 14.18 10.13
N VAL A 370 4.92 15.01 10.25
CA VAL A 370 4.47 15.58 11.53
C VAL A 370 3.77 14.57 12.46
N GLU A 371 3.37 13.41 11.93
CA GLU A 371 2.71 12.33 12.69
C GLU A 371 3.70 11.26 13.18
N VAL A 372 4.97 11.35 12.78
CA VAL A 372 6.00 10.37 13.11
C VAL A 372 6.15 10.26 14.62
N MET A 373 5.85 9.07 15.16
CA MET A 373 6.10 8.75 16.56
C MET A 373 7.47 8.08 16.74
N GLU A 374 8.02 7.45 15.72
CA GLU A 374 9.28 6.73 15.77
C GLU A 374 10.22 7.18 14.65
N ASP A 375 11.48 7.44 14.97
CA ASP A 375 12.45 7.90 13.98
C ASP A 375 13.85 7.42 14.33
N ILE A 376 14.73 7.39 13.33
CA ILE A 376 16.16 7.19 13.53
C ILE A 376 16.82 8.56 13.54
N LEU A 377 17.51 8.88 14.64
CA LEU A 377 18.26 10.10 14.82
C LEU A 377 19.75 9.84 14.73
N VAL A 378 20.48 10.75 14.09
CA VAL A 378 21.94 10.78 14.05
C VAL A 378 22.40 11.94 14.92
N ARG A 379 23.27 11.67 15.90
CA ARG A 379 23.75 12.67 16.85
C ARG A 379 25.11 13.21 16.41
N SER A 380 25.26 14.53 16.44
CA SER A 380 26.50 15.25 16.16
C SER A 380 27.46 15.18 17.37
N THR A 381 28.75 15.05 17.09
CA THR A 381 29.84 15.19 18.07
C THR A 381 29.87 16.61 18.65
N ASP A 382 29.66 17.62 17.79
CA ASP A 382 29.57 19.01 18.20
C ASP A 382 28.17 19.36 18.71
N GLY A 383 28.09 19.74 19.99
CA GLY A 383 26.86 20.20 20.65
C GLY A 383 25.77 19.13 20.88
N GLY A 384 25.99 17.87 20.50
CA GLY A 384 25.00 16.80 20.70
C GLY A 384 23.71 16.97 19.89
N LYS A 385 23.73 17.79 18.83
CA LYS A 385 22.57 18.07 18.00
C LYS A 385 22.06 16.77 17.33
N ARG A 386 20.75 16.57 17.34
CA ARG A 386 20.09 15.41 16.74
C ARG A 386 19.51 15.75 15.36
N HIS A 387 19.85 14.95 14.37
CA HIS A 387 19.38 15.05 12.99
C HIS A 387 18.51 13.85 12.66
N ARG A 388 17.37 14.06 12.00
CA ARG A 388 16.55 12.93 11.52
C ARG A 388 17.27 12.28 10.34
N LEU A 389 17.48 10.98 10.40
CA LEU A 389 18.20 10.23 9.36
C LEU A 389 17.61 10.46 7.98
N PHE A 390 16.28 10.34 7.85
CA PHE A 390 15.62 10.50 6.55
C PHE A 390 15.86 11.88 5.93
N GLN A 391 15.81 12.93 6.75
CA GLN A 391 16.06 14.30 6.32
C GLN A 391 17.53 14.50 5.95
N LEU A 392 18.45 13.99 6.78
CA LEU A 392 19.89 14.06 6.54
C LEU A 392 20.29 13.39 5.21
N MET A 393 19.73 12.22 4.91
CA MET A 393 19.96 11.50 3.65
C MET A 393 19.40 12.28 2.44
N LEU A 394 18.25 12.93 2.61
CA LEU A 394 17.62 13.73 1.56
C LEU A 394 18.43 15.02 1.26
N GLU A 395 18.87 15.73 2.30
CA GLU A 395 19.67 16.96 2.20
C GLU A 395 21.01 16.69 1.50
N ASN A 396 21.63 15.55 1.77
CA ASN A 396 22.86 15.08 1.12
C ASN A 396 22.62 14.40 -0.24
N LYS A 397 21.39 14.42 -0.77
CA LYS A 397 21.02 13.88 -2.10
C LYS A 397 21.45 12.42 -2.31
N VAL A 398 21.39 11.60 -1.25
CA VAL A 398 21.77 10.18 -1.33
C VAL A 398 20.86 9.46 -2.32
N ALA A 399 21.45 8.98 -3.42
CA ALA A 399 20.69 8.44 -4.56
C ALA A 399 20.00 7.09 -4.25
N LYS A 400 20.61 6.29 -3.37
CA LYS A 400 20.10 4.97 -2.95
C LYS A 400 19.88 4.99 -1.45
N PHE A 401 18.61 5.03 -1.04
CA PHE A 401 18.22 5.03 0.37
C PHE A 401 16.87 4.32 0.53
N VAL A 402 15.78 5.04 0.72
CA VAL A 402 14.44 4.45 0.81
C VAL A 402 13.40 5.53 0.62
N ARG A 403 12.20 5.17 0.17
CA ARG A 403 11.08 6.10 0.14
C ARG A 403 10.47 6.24 1.53
N TRP A 404 10.09 7.48 1.87
CA TRP A 404 9.56 7.81 3.20
C TRP A 404 8.49 6.84 3.75
N PRO A 405 7.46 6.40 2.99
CA PRO A 405 6.46 5.47 3.54
C PRO A 405 7.01 4.09 3.90
N GLN A 406 8.05 3.62 3.20
CA GLN A 406 8.72 2.36 3.54
C GLN A 406 9.67 2.56 4.73
N TYR A 407 10.39 3.68 4.77
CA TYR A 407 11.22 4.05 5.92
C TYR A 407 10.41 4.02 7.21
N THR A 408 9.29 4.75 7.27
CA THR A 408 8.45 4.79 8.47
C THR A 408 7.86 3.43 8.80
N LYS A 409 7.47 2.63 7.80
CA LYS A 409 6.99 1.25 8.02
C LYS A 409 8.05 0.37 8.70
N VAL A 410 9.30 0.41 8.22
CA VAL A 410 10.40 -0.40 8.77
C VAL A 410 10.77 0.06 10.17
N VAL A 411 10.96 1.37 10.36
CA VAL A 411 11.29 1.95 11.66
C VAL A 411 10.23 1.61 12.70
N ARG A 412 8.95 1.72 12.34
CA ARG A 412 7.81 1.32 13.18
C ARG A 412 7.80 -0.16 13.53
N ALA A 413 7.89 -1.03 12.54
CA ALA A 413 7.89 -2.47 12.77
C ALA A 413 9.04 -2.88 13.69
N THR A 414 10.21 -2.28 13.47
CA THR A 414 11.43 -2.50 14.28
C THR A 414 11.23 -2.00 15.71
N ALA A 415 10.73 -0.77 15.91
CA ALA A 415 10.47 -0.22 17.23
C ALA A 415 9.48 -1.08 18.04
N ILE A 416 8.37 -1.50 17.40
CA ILE A 416 7.38 -2.37 18.05
C ILE A 416 8.00 -3.72 18.45
N ALA A 417 8.71 -4.38 17.53
CA ALA A 417 9.30 -5.68 17.80
C ALA A 417 10.39 -5.61 18.89
N ASP A 418 11.18 -4.54 18.89
CA ASP A 418 12.25 -4.31 19.86
C ASP A 418 11.71 -4.06 21.26
N LEU A 419 10.69 -3.21 21.38
CA LEU A 419 10.02 -2.94 22.65
C LEU A 419 9.35 -4.19 23.23
N VAL A 420 8.78 -5.05 22.39
CA VAL A 420 8.17 -6.32 22.84
C VAL A 420 9.21 -7.32 23.32
N ALA A 421 10.41 -7.31 22.74
CA ALA A 421 11.51 -8.17 23.18
C ALA A 421 12.16 -7.72 24.50
N LYS A 422 11.91 -6.49 24.93
CA LYS A 422 12.39 -5.89 26.18
C LYS A 422 11.33 -5.98 27.28
N SER A 423 11.70 -5.89 28.56
CA SER A 423 10.72 -5.69 29.63
C SER A 423 10.28 -4.23 29.71
N SER A 424 9.17 -3.95 30.39
CA SER A 424 8.67 -2.57 30.64
C SER A 424 9.73 -1.67 31.26
N ASP A 425 10.54 -2.24 32.16
CA ASP A 425 11.53 -1.50 32.96
C ASP A 425 12.84 -1.26 32.19
N GLN A 426 13.00 -1.89 31.03
CA GLN A 426 14.21 -1.83 30.19
C GLN A 426 14.10 -0.84 29.02
N VAL A 427 12.96 -0.15 28.89
CA VAL A 427 12.71 0.82 27.81
C VAL A 427 13.59 2.07 27.96
N GLU A 428 13.86 2.51 29.19
CA GLU A 428 14.72 3.69 29.46
C GLU A 428 16.22 3.37 29.48
N LEU A 429 16.60 2.14 29.83
CA LEU A 429 18.01 1.78 30.07
C LEU A 429 18.83 1.57 28.78
N GLY A 430 18.21 1.68 27.60
CA GLY A 430 18.93 1.57 26.33
C GLY A 430 19.66 0.23 26.20
N VAL A 431 19.05 -0.87 26.67
CA VAL A 431 19.61 -2.22 26.53
C VAL A 431 19.84 -2.49 25.04
N CYS A 432 21.10 -2.62 24.66
CA CYS A 432 21.54 -2.82 23.29
C CYS A 432 22.26 -4.16 23.16
N GLY A 433 22.06 -4.84 22.04
CA GLY A 433 22.69 -6.12 21.75
C GLY A 433 22.22 -6.65 20.40
N MET A 434 23.02 -7.49 19.75
CA MET A 434 22.72 -8.00 18.41
C MET A 434 21.49 -8.92 18.37
N ASP A 435 21.00 -9.38 19.53
CA ASP A 435 19.75 -10.15 19.63
C ASP A 435 18.52 -9.27 19.33
N TYR A 436 18.62 -7.96 19.62
CA TYR A 436 17.56 -6.99 19.45
C TYR A 436 17.45 -6.49 18.00
N GLN A 437 16.23 -6.33 17.49
CA GLN A 437 16.00 -5.97 16.08
C GLN A 437 16.43 -4.54 15.78
N ALA A 438 16.22 -3.61 16.71
CA ALA A 438 16.61 -2.22 16.54
C ALA A 438 18.13 -2.08 16.45
N THR A 439 18.89 -2.71 17.35
CA THR A 439 20.35 -2.67 17.31
C THR A 439 20.90 -3.24 16.00
N ARG A 440 20.33 -4.35 15.48
CA ARG A 440 20.71 -4.91 14.17
C ARG A 440 20.47 -3.93 13.02
N LEU A 441 19.27 -3.33 12.96
CA LEU A 441 18.95 -2.33 11.95
C LEU A 441 19.89 -1.13 12.03
N LEU A 442 20.15 -0.62 13.24
CA LEU A 442 21.05 0.52 13.46
C LEU A 442 22.49 0.23 13.03
N HIS A 443 22.98 -1.00 13.21
CA HIS A 443 24.28 -1.42 12.69
C HIS A 443 24.34 -1.38 11.15
N GLU A 444 23.32 -1.86 10.46
CA GLU A 444 23.25 -1.77 8.99
C GLU A 444 23.18 -0.31 8.53
N VAL A 445 22.39 0.52 9.22
CA VAL A 445 22.28 1.95 8.95
C VAL A 445 23.60 2.69 9.21
N ALA A 446 24.36 2.29 10.22
CA ALA A 446 25.69 2.84 10.49
C ALA A 446 26.64 2.63 9.31
N LEU A 447 26.62 1.44 8.72
CA LEU A 447 27.41 1.14 7.52
C LEU A 447 26.96 1.98 6.32
N ILE A 448 25.64 2.17 6.15
CA ILE A 448 25.12 3.05 5.09
C ILE A 448 25.64 4.48 5.28
N ILE A 449 25.50 5.07 6.47
CA ILE A 449 25.97 6.43 6.79
C ILE A 449 27.45 6.58 6.43
N LYS A 450 28.31 5.68 6.91
CA LYS A 450 29.76 5.72 6.66
C LYS A 450 30.12 5.67 5.18
N ASN A 451 29.29 5.01 4.37
CA ASN A 451 29.54 4.83 2.95
C ASN A 451 29.00 5.99 2.10
N VAL A 452 27.92 6.65 2.51
CA VAL A 452 27.16 7.59 1.65
C VAL A 452 27.20 9.03 2.12
N LEU A 453 27.37 9.30 3.41
CA LEU A 453 27.39 10.66 3.92
C LEU A 453 28.82 11.20 3.90
N PRO A 454 29.04 12.39 3.28
CA PRO A 454 30.29 13.10 3.48
C PRO A 454 30.41 13.50 4.96
N GLU A 455 31.64 13.52 5.49
CA GLU A 455 31.92 13.98 6.86
C GLU A 455 31.11 13.22 7.93
N TRP A 456 30.89 11.91 7.74
CA TRP A 456 30.16 11.10 8.72
C TRP A 456 30.86 11.09 10.10
N GLU A 457 32.16 11.40 10.14
CA GLU A 457 32.99 11.50 11.34
C GLU A 457 32.52 12.61 12.31
N GLN A 458 31.72 13.57 11.84
CA GLN A 458 31.09 14.58 12.70
C GLN A 458 29.95 14.00 13.56
N TYR A 459 29.59 12.74 13.39
CA TYR A 459 28.52 12.08 14.13
C TYR A 459 29.07 10.99 15.06
N ASP A 460 28.63 10.96 16.32
CA ASP A 460 29.14 10.03 17.34
C ASP A 460 28.31 8.74 17.43
N ARG A 461 26.99 8.82 17.22
CA ARG A 461 26.07 7.68 17.33
C ARG A 461 24.76 7.86 16.57
N ILE A 462 24.07 6.75 16.39
CA ILE A 462 22.72 6.66 15.82
C ILE A 462 21.78 6.10 16.89
N GLU A 463 20.59 6.68 17.00
CA GLU A 463 19.58 6.37 18.01
C GLU A 463 18.25 6.04 17.31
N LEU A 464 17.62 4.91 17.63
CA LEU A 464 16.20 4.68 17.35
C LEU A 464 15.40 5.24 18.51
N VAL A 465 14.53 6.21 18.23
CA VAL A 465 13.75 6.89 19.27
C VAL A 465 12.25 6.75 19.07
N CYS A 466 11.51 6.76 20.18
CA CYS A 466 10.07 6.95 20.19
C CYS A 466 9.69 8.25 20.92
N ARG A 467 8.82 9.03 20.29
CA ARG A 467 8.24 10.24 20.85
C ARG A 467 7.19 9.88 21.89
N THR A 468 7.30 10.50 23.05
CA THR A 468 6.34 10.45 24.15
C THR A 468 5.79 11.85 24.43
N ASP A 469 4.89 11.96 25.40
CA ASP A 469 4.43 13.26 25.91
C ASP A 469 5.49 13.99 26.75
N SER A 470 6.40 13.25 27.41
CA SER A 470 7.57 13.74 28.14
C SER A 470 8.75 14.15 27.24
N GLY A 471 8.82 13.65 26.00
CA GLY A 471 9.93 13.94 25.09
C GLY A 471 10.20 12.83 24.08
N SER A 472 11.44 12.35 24.00
CA SER A 472 11.82 11.23 23.14
C SER A 472 12.64 10.25 23.93
N VAL A 473 12.20 9.00 23.93
CA VAL A 473 12.86 7.87 24.58
C VAL A 473 13.73 7.15 23.56
N VAL A 474 14.99 6.86 23.92
CA VAL A 474 15.91 6.09 23.09
C VAL A 474 15.67 4.61 23.35
N ILE A 475 15.22 3.88 22.32
CA ILE A 475 14.95 2.44 22.43
C ILE A 475 16.23 1.64 22.17
N ALA A 476 17.06 2.09 21.23
CA ALA A 476 18.34 1.47 20.90
C ALA A 476 19.31 2.52 20.35
N TRP A 477 20.61 2.25 20.45
CA TRP A 477 21.64 3.08 19.85
C TRP A 477 22.85 2.25 19.41
N VAL A 478 23.64 2.79 18.48
CA VAL A 478 24.91 2.22 18.01
C VAL A 478 25.91 3.37 17.81
N SER A 479 27.17 3.17 18.20
CA SER A 479 28.24 4.16 17.96
C SER A 479 28.62 4.20 16.48
N LEU A 480 28.83 5.41 15.95
CA LEU A 480 29.39 5.62 14.63
C LEU A 480 30.93 5.66 14.67
N GLY A 481 31.51 6.17 15.76
CA GLY A 481 32.96 6.28 15.93
C GLY A 481 33.66 4.94 16.13
N THR A 482 34.97 4.90 15.87
CA THR A 482 35.86 3.78 16.22
C THR A 482 36.14 3.76 17.74
N GLN A 483 35.12 3.47 18.56
CA GLN A 483 35.40 3.14 19.96
C GLN A 483 36.08 1.77 20.10
N GLU A 484 35.95 0.84 19.13
CA GLU A 484 36.76 -0.38 19.11
C GLU A 484 38.27 -0.10 18.95
N ALA A 485 38.67 1.00 18.29
CA ALA A 485 40.08 1.37 18.19
C ALA A 485 40.60 2.04 19.47
N LEU A 486 39.74 2.70 20.25
CA LEU A 486 40.08 3.29 21.55
C LEU A 486 40.08 2.25 22.67
N GLN A 487 39.17 1.26 22.63
CA GLN A 487 39.16 0.12 23.56
C GLN A 487 40.32 -0.83 23.29
N ARG A 488 40.63 -1.14 22.02
CA ARG A 488 41.86 -1.91 21.68
C ARG A 488 43.14 -1.11 21.93
N ARG A 489 43.13 0.23 21.85
CA ARG A 489 44.29 1.05 22.27
C ARG A 489 44.41 1.14 23.79
N SER A 490 43.31 1.18 24.55
CA SER A 490 43.38 1.15 26.01
C SER A 490 43.81 -0.22 26.53
N GLU A 491 43.37 -1.31 25.88
CA GLU A 491 43.83 -2.67 26.19
C GLU A 491 45.29 -2.89 25.76
N SER A 492 45.69 -2.44 24.56
CA SER A 492 47.10 -2.48 24.09
C SER A 492 48.05 -1.65 24.97
N ASN A 493 47.64 -0.46 25.40
CA ASN A 493 48.41 0.38 26.31
C ASN A 493 48.42 -0.17 27.75
N ALA A 494 47.37 -0.88 28.19
CA ALA A 494 47.37 -1.57 29.48
C ALA A 494 48.34 -2.77 29.51
N THR A 495 48.54 -3.48 28.40
CA THR A 495 49.57 -4.54 28.29
C THR A 495 51.00 -4.03 28.11
N THR A 496 51.22 -2.75 27.80
CA THR A 496 52.57 -2.19 27.55
C THR A 496 53.14 -1.47 28.79
N VAL A 497 52.38 -1.32 29.87
CA VAL A 497 52.83 -0.69 31.15
C VAL A 497 53.23 -1.73 32.21
N ILE A 498 53.23 -3.02 31.86
CA ILE A 498 53.83 -4.08 32.69
C ILE A 498 54.92 -4.77 31.86
N ARG A 499 56.08 -4.10 31.72
CA ARG A 499 57.38 -4.76 31.52
C ARG A 499 58.52 -3.87 31.99
#